data_AF-A0A7C7QUN5-F1
#
_entry.id   AF-A0A7C7QUN5-F1
#
_cell.length_a   1.000
_cell.length_b   1.000
_cell.length_c   1.000
_cell.angle_alpha   90.00
_cell.angle_beta   90.00
_cell.angle_gamma   90.00
#
_symmetry.space_group_name_H-M   'P 1'
#
loop_
_entity.id
_entity.type
_entity.pdbx_description
1 polymer ?
#
loop_
_entity_poly.entity_id
_entity_poly.type
_entity_poly.pdbx_seq_one_letter_code
_entity_poly.pdbx_strand_id
1 'polypeptide(L)'
;MSEKNKQVSESWWWISSLVAALLLSAVAVGCRPSKPAMPANPADRANMYSKPPEMQIDTSKTYVATISTAKGDIVVQLDADAAPLTVNNFVFLARQGFYNGLTFHRVEPGFVIQGGDPTGTGAGGPGYTVPAEIGLP
;
A
#
# COMPACT_ATOMS: atom_id res chain seq x y z
N MET A 1 -49.18 9.39 52.26
CA MET A 1 -47.77 9.11 51.90
C MET A 1 -47.37 7.83 52.62
N SER A 2 -47.56 6.65 52.01
CA SER A 2 -46.91 5.40 52.47
C SER A 2 -46.99 4.29 51.41
N GLU A 3 -45.86 3.59 51.29
CA GLU A 3 -45.62 2.20 50.87
C GLU A 3 -46.08 1.74 49.46
N LYS A 4 -45.16 1.72 48.48
CA LYS A 4 -44.13 0.69 48.17
C LYS A 4 -44.70 -0.69 47.87
N ASN A 5 -44.66 -1.05 46.59
CA ASN A 5 -45.23 -2.26 46.00
C ASN A 5 -44.19 -2.99 45.13
N LYS A 6 -44.07 -4.31 45.35
CA LYS A 6 -43.51 -5.40 44.49
C LYS A 6 -41.99 -5.41 44.17
N GLN A 7 -41.23 -6.41 44.64
CA GLN A 7 -41.03 -7.78 44.07
C GLN A 7 -40.10 -7.80 42.84
N VAL A 8 -39.20 -8.75 42.59
CA VAL A 8 -38.87 -10.04 43.23
C VAL A 8 -37.46 -10.49 42.79
N SER A 9 -36.97 -11.44 43.59
CA SER A 9 -35.63 -12.03 43.77
C SER A 9 -34.82 -12.48 42.56
N GLU A 10 -33.51 -12.25 42.73
CA GLU A 10 -32.37 -12.65 41.91
C GLU A 10 -32.10 -14.16 41.94
N SER A 11 -31.50 -14.61 40.83
CA SER A 11 -31.32 -15.99 40.44
C SER A 11 -29.94 -16.57 40.83
N TRP A 12 -30.00 -17.74 41.49
CA TRP A 12 -29.28 -18.97 41.12
C TRP A 12 -27.74 -18.98 41.21
N TRP A 13 -27.25 -19.60 42.28
CA TRP A 13 -25.91 -20.21 42.39
C TRP A 13 -26.04 -21.75 42.44
N TRP A 14 -24.91 -22.47 42.31
CA TRP A 14 -24.61 -23.92 42.49
C TRP A 14 -25.32 -24.89 41.49
N ILE A 15 -24.67 -25.75 40.68
CA ILE A 15 -23.77 -26.88 41.01
C ILE A 15 -22.90 -27.29 39.79
N SER A 16 -21.66 -27.67 40.10
CA SER A 16 -20.56 -28.26 39.33
C SER A 16 -20.87 -29.50 38.48
N SER A 17 -20.11 -29.72 37.38
CA SER A 17 -19.29 -30.94 37.18
C SER A 17 -18.48 -30.91 35.87
N LEU A 18 -17.22 -31.37 35.98
CA LEU A 18 -16.20 -31.52 34.95
C LEU A 18 -16.58 -32.52 33.85
N VAL A 19 -16.19 -32.25 32.60
CA VAL A 19 -15.83 -33.28 31.61
C VAL A 19 -14.59 -32.86 30.81
N ALA A 20 -13.54 -33.66 31.03
CA ALA A 20 -12.42 -34.08 30.19
C ALA A 20 -11.91 -33.20 29.01
N ALA A 21 -10.59 -32.99 29.06
CA ALA A 21 -9.72 -32.48 28.02
C ALA A 21 -9.74 -33.31 26.73
N LEU A 22 -9.77 -32.61 25.59
CA LEU A 22 -9.08 -33.04 24.37
C LEU A 22 -8.46 -31.80 23.73
N LEU A 23 -7.15 -31.64 23.94
CA LEU A 23 -6.32 -30.65 23.26
C LEU A 23 -6.22 -31.03 21.78
N LEU A 24 -7.06 -30.44 20.95
CA LEU A 24 -6.82 -30.35 19.51
C LEU A 24 -6.04 -29.05 19.26
N SER A 25 -4.71 -29.15 19.24
CA SER A 25 -3.84 -28.13 18.67
C SER A 25 -4.06 -28.08 17.16
N ALA A 26 -5.08 -27.33 16.73
CA ALA A 26 -5.15 -26.86 15.36
C ALA A 26 -3.98 -25.87 15.17
N VAL A 27 -2.89 -26.35 14.59
CA VAL A 27 -1.91 -25.48 13.94
C VAL A 27 -2.66 -24.83 12.79
N ALA A 28 -3.21 -23.64 13.05
CA ALA A 28 -3.61 -22.74 11.98
C ALA A 28 -2.33 -22.39 11.23
N VAL A 29 -2.04 -23.12 10.14
CA VAL A 29 -1.14 -22.66 9.10
C VAL A 29 -1.77 -21.38 8.58
N GLY A 30 -1.35 -20.26 9.17
CA GLY A 30 -1.74 -18.95 8.71
C GLY A 30 -1.19 -18.79 7.30
N CYS A 31 -2.02 -19.09 6.30
CA CYS A 31 -1.89 -18.43 5.01
C CYS A 31 -2.02 -16.94 5.29
N ARG A 32 -0.89 -16.27 5.54
CA ARG A 32 -0.83 -14.81 5.42
C ARG A 32 -1.37 -14.53 4.02
N PRO A 33 -2.40 -13.68 3.85
CA PRO A 33 -2.78 -13.26 2.53
C PRO A 33 -1.54 -12.65 1.89
N SER A 34 -0.94 -13.38 0.94
CA SER A 34 0.17 -12.86 0.16
C SER A 34 -0.37 -11.66 -0.56
N LYS A 35 0.32 -10.53 -0.44
CA LYS A 35 0.05 -9.34 -1.24
C LYS A 35 -0.23 -9.79 -2.68
N PRO A 36 -1.34 -9.37 -3.31
CA PRO A 36 -1.64 -9.76 -4.68
C PRO A 36 -0.40 -9.53 -5.54
N ALA A 37 0.03 -10.58 -6.25
CA ALA A 37 1.17 -10.46 -7.14
C ALA A 37 0.86 -9.39 -8.19
N MET A 38 1.83 -8.51 -8.47
CA MET A 38 1.68 -7.48 -9.49
C MET A 38 1.40 -8.15 -10.85
N PRO A 39 0.38 -7.70 -11.61
CA PRO A 39 0.09 -8.26 -12.92
C PRO A 39 1.33 -8.32 -13.80
N ALA A 40 1.57 -9.47 -14.44
CA ALA A 40 2.77 -9.67 -15.26
C ALA A 40 2.77 -8.75 -16.48
N ASN A 41 1.62 -8.61 -17.14
CA ASN A 41 1.42 -7.65 -18.22
C ASN A 41 1.29 -6.22 -17.63
N PRO A 42 2.16 -5.28 -18.04
CA PRO A 42 2.08 -3.88 -17.65
C PRO A 42 0.71 -3.23 -17.80
N ALA A 43 0.02 -3.47 -18.93
CA ALA A 43 -1.23 -2.78 -19.24
C ALA A 43 -2.34 -3.07 -18.21
N ASP A 44 -2.33 -4.26 -17.61
CA ASP A 44 -3.29 -4.69 -16.59
C ASP A 44 -3.11 -3.96 -15.25
N ARG A 45 -2.02 -3.20 -15.09
CA ARG A 45 -1.74 -2.38 -13.90
C ARG A 45 -2.38 -1.00 -14.01
N ALA A 46 -2.90 -0.62 -15.18
CA ALA A 46 -3.57 0.66 -15.36
C ALA A 46 -4.78 0.76 -14.44
N ASN A 47 -4.88 1.86 -13.69
CA ASN A 47 -5.97 2.13 -12.77
C ASN A 47 -6.19 1.06 -11.68
N MET A 48 -5.13 0.32 -11.30
CA MET A 48 -5.22 -0.76 -10.31
C MET A 48 -5.53 -0.28 -8.87
N TYR A 49 -5.25 0.98 -8.56
CA TYR A 49 -5.44 1.56 -7.23
C TYR A 49 -6.54 2.61 -7.21
N SER A 50 -7.36 2.61 -6.16
CA SER A 50 -8.45 3.57 -5.97
C SER A 50 -8.06 4.85 -5.23
N LYS A 51 -6.94 4.85 -4.51
CA LYS A 51 -6.43 6.00 -3.75
C LYS A 51 -4.91 5.96 -3.61
N PRO A 52 -4.26 7.10 -3.35
CA PRO A 52 -2.83 7.15 -3.03
C PRO A 52 -2.47 6.30 -1.81
N PRO A 53 -1.23 5.79 -1.73
CA PRO A 53 -0.76 5.06 -0.56
C PRO A 53 -0.64 5.96 0.66
N GLU A 54 -0.81 5.38 1.84
CA GLU A 54 -0.50 6.04 3.11
C GLU A 54 1.00 6.34 3.21
N MET A 55 1.37 7.27 4.10
CA MET A 55 2.75 7.66 4.36
C MET A 55 3.53 6.48 4.96
N GLN A 56 4.49 5.93 4.21
CA GLN A 56 5.28 4.76 4.57
C GLN A 56 6.79 5.03 4.67
N ILE A 57 7.24 6.15 4.08
CA ILE A 57 8.64 6.57 4.15
C ILE A 57 8.89 7.40 5.40
N ASP A 58 10.12 7.32 5.88
CA ASP A 58 10.70 8.23 6.87
C ASP A 58 11.42 9.36 6.11
N THR A 59 10.90 10.58 6.19
CA THR A 59 11.42 11.75 5.44
C THR A 59 12.80 12.21 5.90
N SER A 60 13.26 11.78 7.09
CA SER A 60 14.61 12.07 7.58
C SER A 60 15.70 11.24 6.92
N LYS A 61 15.33 10.24 6.11
CA LYS A 61 16.26 9.33 5.42
C LYS A 61 16.51 9.74 3.98
N THR A 62 17.70 9.38 3.49
CA THR A 62 18.02 9.46 2.06
C THR A 62 17.47 8.25 1.31
N TYR A 63 16.74 8.51 0.22
CA TYR A 63 16.27 7.48 -0.70
C TYR A 63 17.00 7.59 -2.02
N VAL A 64 17.48 6.46 -2.51
CA VAL A 64 18.09 6.34 -3.84
C VAL A 64 17.34 5.26 -4.60
N ALA A 65 16.90 5.58 -5.81
CA ALA A 65 16.28 4.63 -6.72
C ALA A 65 17.23 4.34 -7.89
N THR A 66 17.38 3.06 -8.20
CA THR A 66 18.06 2.60 -9.42
C THR A 66 17.00 2.13 -10.40
N ILE A 67 16.93 2.79 -11.55
CA ILE A 67 16.06 2.42 -12.66
C ILE A 67 16.92 1.63 -13.65
N SER A 68 16.82 0.31 -13.60
CA SER A 68 17.53 -0.55 -14.53
C SER A 68 16.81 -0.61 -15.88
N THR A 69 17.53 -0.24 -16.93
CA THR A 69 17.02 -0.21 -18.30
C THR A 69 17.90 -1.05 -19.21
N ALA A 70 17.39 -1.38 -20.41
CA ALA A 70 18.19 -2.03 -21.44
C ALA A 70 19.41 -1.21 -21.91
N LYS A 71 19.45 0.10 -21.60
CA LYS A 71 20.54 1.02 -21.95
C LYS A 71 21.47 1.34 -20.77
N GLY A 72 21.32 0.65 -19.64
CA GLY A 72 22.08 0.87 -18.42
C GLY A 72 21.22 1.40 -17.28
N ASP A 73 21.87 1.60 -16.14
CA ASP A 73 21.23 2.04 -14.91
C ASP A 73 21.16 3.57 -14.84
N ILE A 74 20.00 4.07 -14.43
CA ILE A 74 19.80 5.48 -14.06
C ILE A 74 19.64 5.52 -12.54
N VAL A 75 20.56 6.19 -11.86
CA VAL A 75 20.53 6.33 -10.40
C VAL A 75 20.04 7.72 -10.04
N VAL A 76 18.97 7.79 -9.26
CA VAL A 76 18.36 9.06 -8.81
C VAL A 76 18.26 9.08 -7.29
N GLN A 77 18.72 10.18 -6.69
CA GLN A 77 18.40 10.49 -5.30
C GLN A 77 17.03 11.17 -5.26
N LEU A 78 16.17 10.73 -4.34
CA LEU A 78 14.83 11.27 -4.17
C LEU A 78 14.82 12.29 -3.03
N ASP A 79 14.21 13.44 -3.28
CA ASP A 79 14.11 14.53 -2.31
C ASP A 79 12.83 14.40 -1.46
N ALA A 80 12.94 13.58 -0.39
CA ALA A 80 11.82 13.31 0.50
C ALA A 80 11.48 14.50 1.42
N ASP A 81 12.38 15.48 1.55
CA ASP A 81 12.15 16.69 2.34
C ASP A 81 11.30 17.68 1.52
N ALA A 82 11.69 17.93 0.26
CA ALA A 82 10.95 18.82 -0.62
C ALA A 82 9.62 18.25 -1.14
N ALA A 83 9.51 16.93 -1.32
CA ALA A 83 8.34 16.29 -1.94
C ALA A 83 7.95 14.95 -1.28
N PRO A 84 7.57 14.93 0.01
CA PRO A 84 7.34 13.71 0.78
C PRO A 84 6.24 12.81 0.19
N LEU A 85 5.13 13.37 -0.30
CA LEU A 85 4.02 12.59 -0.87
C LEU A 85 4.41 11.97 -2.21
N THR A 86 5.12 12.73 -3.05
CA THR A 86 5.62 12.26 -4.35
C THR A 86 6.64 11.15 -4.18
N VAL A 87 7.61 11.32 -3.27
CA VAL A 87 8.62 10.29 -2.99
C VAL A 87 7.97 9.04 -2.41
N ASN A 88 7.01 9.18 -1.49
CA ASN A 88 6.26 8.05 -0.96
C ASN A 88 5.51 7.27 -2.03
N ASN A 89 4.81 7.98 -2.91
CA ASN A 89 4.08 7.40 -4.02
C ASN A 89 5.03 6.61 -4.94
N PHE A 90 6.15 7.24 -5.33
CA PHE A 90 7.15 6.61 -6.18
C PHE A 90 7.75 5.35 -5.54
N VAL A 91 8.17 5.44 -4.27
CA VAL A 91 8.75 4.31 -3.52
C VAL A 91 7.73 3.17 -3.35
N PHE A 92 6.47 3.50 -3.05
CA PHE A 92 5.41 2.51 -2.95
C PHE A 92 5.23 1.73 -4.25
N LEU A 93 5.05 2.44 -5.37
CA LEU A 93 4.85 1.84 -6.70
C LEU A 93 6.09 1.04 -7.15
N ALA A 94 7.29 1.56 -6.92
CA ALA A 94 8.53 0.86 -7.24
C ALA A 94 8.66 -0.45 -6.44
N ARG A 95 8.38 -0.43 -5.13
CA ARG A 95 8.38 -1.64 -4.28
C ARG A 95 7.28 -2.64 -4.65
N GLN A 96 6.24 -2.19 -5.37
CA GLN A 96 5.22 -3.08 -5.93
C GLN A 96 5.65 -3.73 -7.24
N GLY A 97 6.76 -3.30 -7.84
CA GLY A 97 7.12 -3.70 -9.20
C GLY A 97 6.22 -3.09 -10.26
N PHE A 98 5.48 -2.01 -9.94
CA PHE A 98 4.55 -1.36 -10.86
C PHE A 98 5.25 -0.90 -12.15
N TYR A 99 6.48 -0.38 -12.01
CA TYR A 99 7.29 0.14 -13.13
C TYR A 99 8.06 -0.95 -13.91
N ASN A 100 7.99 -2.22 -13.51
CA ASN A 100 8.77 -3.27 -14.15
C ASN A 100 8.25 -3.56 -15.57
N GLY A 101 9.13 -3.54 -16.56
CA GLY A 101 8.76 -3.79 -17.96
C GLY A 101 8.06 -2.62 -18.66
N LEU A 102 8.02 -1.43 -18.05
CA LEU A 102 7.51 -0.24 -18.71
C LEU A 102 8.53 0.36 -19.67
N THR A 103 8.05 1.15 -20.62
CA THR A 103 8.88 1.90 -21.57
C THR A 103 8.86 3.39 -21.27
N PHE A 104 9.90 4.10 -21.71
CA PHE A 104 9.84 5.55 -21.91
C PHE A 104 9.08 5.81 -23.22
N HIS A 105 7.78 6.09 -23.12
CA HIS A 105 6.90 6.24 -24.28
C HIS A 105 7.07 7.59 -24.98
N ARG A 106 7.70 8.57 -24.32
CA ARG A 106 7.99 9.89 -24.91
C ARG A 106 9.46 10.26 -24.71
N VAL A 107 10.10 10.67 -25.81
CA VAL A 107 11.51 11.07 -25.86
C VAL A 107 11.62 12.35 -26.67
N GLU A 108 12.02 13.44 -26.04
CA GLU A 108 12.22 14.75 -26.66
C GLU A 108 13.69 15.17 -26.51
N PRO A 109 14.49 15.17 -27.61
CA PRO A 109 15.90 15.55 -27.56
C PRO A 109 16.11 16.95 -26.99
N GLY A 110 17.06 17.07 -26.05
CA GLY A 110 17.37 18.35 -25.39
C GLY A 110 16.33 18.81 -24.36
N PHE A 111 15.30 18.00 -24.07
CA PHE A 111 14.28 18.35 -23.10
C PHE A 111 14.04 17.24 -22.06
N VAL A 112 13.32 16.17 -22.43
CA VAL A 112 12.87 15.18 -21.44
C VAL A 112 12.60 13.80 -22.04
N ILE A 113 12.82 12.77 -21.23
CA ILE A 113 12.25 11.43 -21.43
C ILE A 113 11.15 11.22 -20.39
N GLN A 114 10.03 10.64 -20.80
CA GLN A 114 8.87 10.43 -19.96
C GLN A 114 8.41 8.97 -20.05
N GLY A 115 8.14 8.38 -18.89
CA GLY A 115 7.73 6.99 -18.71
C GLY A 115 6.71 6.86 -17.58
N GLY A 116 6.64 5.68 -16.95
CA GLY A 116 5.78 5.45 -15.79
C GLY A 116 4.31 5.12 -16.11
N ASP A 117 3.92 5.11 -17.39
CA ASP A 117 2.60 4.70 -17.83
C ASP A 117 2.55 3.17 -18.08
N PRO A 118 1.72 2.41 -17.35
CA PRO A 118 1.55 0.97 -17.55
C PRO A 118 1.05 0.57 -18.95
N THR A 119 0.32 1.45 -19.63
CA THR A 119 -0.22 1.23 -20.98
C THR A 119 0.75 1.63 -22.08
N GLY A 120 1.77 2.45 -21.76
CA GLY A 120 2.70 3.02 -22.73
C GLY A 120 2.10 4.06 -23.67
N THR A 121 0.86 4.51 -23.45
CA THR A 121 0.16 5.47 -24.33
C THR A 121 0.45 6.94 -24.01
N GLY A 122 0.93 7.20 -22.79
CA GLY A 122 1.09 8.54 -22.21
C GLY A 122 -0.12 9.02 -21.40
N ALA A 123 -1.20 8.26 -21.35
CA ALA A 123 -2.44 8.63 -20.67
C ALA A 123 -2.83 7.71 -19.50
N GLY A 124 -2.11 6.61 -19.28
CA GLY A 124 -2.37 5.70 -18.16
C GLY A 124 -1.64 6.09 -16.87
N GLY A 125 -1.97 5.39 -15.79
CA GLY A 125 -1.41 5.65 -14.46
C GLY A 125 -1.91 4.66 -13.41
N PRO A 126 -1.61 4.90 -12.12
CA PRO A 126 -1.97 3.98 -11.05
C PRO A 126 -3.47 4.00 -10.68
N GLY A 127 -4.25 4.97 -11.18
CA GLY A 127 -5.69 5.10 -10.88
C GLY A 127 -6.06 6.23 -9.93
N TYR A 128 -5.08 7.05 -9.54
CA TYR A 128 -5.26 8.23 -8.72
C TYR A 128 -4.25 9.32 -9.12
N THR A 129 -4.46 10.51 -8.57
CA THR A 129 -3.51 11.63 -8.65
C THR A 129 -3.00 11.99 -7.26
N VAL A 130 -1.85 12.65 -7.21
CA VAL A 130 -1.29 13.26 -6.00
C VAL A 130 -1.23 14.78 -6.18
N PRO A 131 -1.36 15.58 -5.11
CA PRO A 131 -1.24 17.03 -5.21
C PRO A 131 0.18 17.44 -5.60
N ALA A 132 0.33 18.63 -6.18
CA ALA A 132 1.63 19.23 -6.44
C ALA A 132 2.28 19.70 -5.12
N GLU A 133 3.60 19.49 -5.00
CA GLU A 133 4.40 19.84 -3.81
C GLU A 133 5.37 20.98 -4.15
N ILE A 134 4.84 22.08 -4.68
CA ILE A 134 5.62 23.28 -5.01
C ILE A 134 5.36 24.33 -3.93
N GLY A 135 6.42 24.81 -3.28
CA GLY A 135 6.32 25.85 -2.25
C GLY A 135 5.77 25.35 -0.92
N LEU A 136 6.10 24.10 -0.54
CA LEU A 136 5.99 23.70 0.87
C LEU A 136 6.89 24.64 1.70
N PRO A 137 6.39 25.16 2.84
CA PRO A 137 7.12 26.11 3.67
C PRO A 137 8.43 25.55 4.22
#